data_AF-A0A6L5A3S1-F1
#
_entry.id   AF-A0A6L5A3S1-F1
#
_cell.length_a   1.000
_cell.length_b   1.000
_cell.length_c   1.000
_cell.angle_alpha   90.00
_cell.angle_beta   90.00
_cell.angle_gamma   90.00
#
_symmetry.space_group_name_H-M   'P 1'
#
loop_
_entity.id
_entity.type
_entity.pdbx_description
1 polymer ?
#
loop_
_entity_poly.entity_id
_entity_poly.type
_entity_poly.pdbx_seq_one_letter_code
_entity_poly.pdbx_strand_id
1 'polypeptide(L)'
;MDKKVGKLSQTNTDLKNENFDFTIYDVAKQKTYRWSQGKISQMYTASTVKVPILIGLLHQDAKLTASDKKLVAGMIRQSSNADATAIFKKIGGVSGLNATFARLGMDHSQASSKWWLSTVSSEDYIKLLKHLFIKSSKISRTGRNHIISEMFQVNSKQQWGIKGFSDTPNFLANKNGWTLSGSWIMNSIGAVEVNGHLYLISILSDNHPDGRGNVGLKTAKKEMTSLVRIAGEYIL
;
A
#
# COMPACT_ATOMS: atom_id res chain seq x y z
N MET A 1 -16.96 6.80 12.05
CA MET A 1 -15.50 6.93 11.97
C MET A 1 -15.09 7.64 13.24
N ASP A 2 -14.52 6.94 14.22
CA ASP A 2 -14.10 7.60 15.46
C ASP A 2 -12.89 8.48 15.13
N LYS A 3 -13.04 9.76 15.44
CA LYS A 3 -12.18 10.87 15.04
C LYS A 3 -10.76 10.75 15.62
N LYS A 4 -9.80 11.12 14.76
CA LYS A 4 -8.50 11.76 15.05
C LYS A 4 -7.95 11.51 16.45
N VAL A 5 -7.02 10.57 16.57
CA VAL A 5 -5.98 10.75 17.58
C VAL A 5 -5.09 11.91 17.10
N GLY A 6 -4.66 12.78 18.02
CA GLY A 6 -3.94 14.03 17.75
C GLY A 6 -2.66 13.89 16.91
N LYS A 7 -1.96 15.02 16.71
CA LYS A 7 -0.71 15.09 15.93
C LYS A 7 0.32 14.08 16.46
N LEU A 8 0.51 12.95 15.78
CA LEU A 8 1.47 11.91 16.17
C LEU A 8 2.90 12.47 16.30
N SER A 9 3.24 13.52 15.54
CA SER A 9 4.55 14.18 15.62
C SER A 9 4.79 14.91 16.95
N GLN A 10 3.75 15.28 17.71
CA GLN A 10 3.93 15.94 19.00
C GLN A 10 4.40 14.97 20.10
N THR A 11 4.06 13.69 19.96
CA THR A 11 4.45 12.64 20.90
C THR A 11 5.57 11.73 20.36
N ASN A 12 5.96 11.89 19.09
CA ASN A 12 7.02 11.10 18.44
C ASN A 12 8.00 12.03 17.70
N THR A 13 9.04 12.48 18.40
CA THR A 13 10.08 13.39 17.87
C THR A 13 10.89 12.81 16.69
N ASP A 14 10.81 11.50 16.46
CA ASP A 14 11.40 10.83 15.30
C ASP A 14 10.63 11.09 13.99
N LEU A 15 9.39 11.57 14.05
CA LEU A 15 8.60 11.96 12.88
C LEU A 15 8.92 13.42 12.53
N LYS A 16 9.99 13.65 11.77
CA LYS A 16 10.35 14.98 11.25
C LYS A 16 9.48 15.36 10.06
N ASN A 17 8.95 14.39 9.32
CA ASN A 17 7.99 14.60 8.25
C ASN A 17 6.63 15.05 8.79
N GLU A 18 6.09 16.09 8.17
CA GLU A 18 4.77 16.63 8.49
C GLU A 18 3.65 16.06 7.63
N ASN A 19 3.94 15.32 6.55
CA ASN A 19 2.93 14.79 5.63
C ASN A 19 2.79 13.28 5.69
N PHE A 20 1.73 12.80 6.33
CA PHE A 20 1.36 11.39 6.30
C PHE A 20 -0.15 11.20 6.33
N ASP A 21 -0.61 10.11 5.73
CA ASP A 21 -1.98 9.60 5.84
C ASP A 21 -1.91 8.10 6.11
N PHE A 22 -2.41 7.70 7.27
CA PHE A 22 -2.32 6.34 7.77
C PHE A 22 -3.67 5.83 8.23
N THR A 23 -4.08 4.64 7.78
CA THR A 23 -5.34 3.99 8.20
C THR A 23 -5.12 2.53 8.60
N ILE A 24 -5.73 2.13 9.72
CA ILE A 24 -5.90 0.74 10.17
C ILE A 24 -7.38 0.37 10.11
N TYR A 25 -7.66 -0.85 9.66
CA TYR A 25 -8.97 -1.48 9.86
C TYR A 25 -8.83 -2.75 10.68
N ASP A 26 -9.45 -2.76 11.86
CA ASP A 26 -9.64 -3.94 12.72
C ASP A 26 -10.83 -4.74 12.19
N VAL A 27 -10.55 -5.92 11.62
CA VAL A 27 -11.57 -6.74 10.97
C VAL A 27 -12.56 -7.32 11.98
N ALA A 28 -12.08 -7.72 13.16
CA ALA A 28 -12.92 -8.32 14.20
C ALA A 28 -13.94 -7.30 14.75
N LYS A 29 -13.48 -6.07 15.01
CA LYS A 29 -14.34 -4.98 15.51
C LYS A 29 -15.08 -4.21 14.41
N GLN A 30 -14.75 -4.49 13.15
CA GLN A 30 -15.18 -3.71 11.98
C GLN A 30 -14.92 -2.20 12.12
N LYS A 31 -13.82 -1.84 12.78
CA LYS A 31 -13.51 -0.45 13.17
C LYS A 31 -12.32 0.10 12.38
N THR A 32 -12.45 1.34 11.92
CA THR A 32 -11.40 2.08 11.22
C THR A 32 -10.76 3.11 12.13
N TYR A 33 -9.43 3.16 12.14
CA TYR A 33 -8.63 4.16 12.82
C TYR A 33 -7.77 4.89 11.78
N ARG A 34 -7.75 6.22 11.81
CA ARG A 34 -7.03 7.03 10.83
C ARG A 34 -6.29 8.18 11.48
N TRP A 35 -5.07 8.41 11.00
CA TRP A 35 -4.20 9.51 11.37
C TRP A 35 -3.74 10.22 10.12
N SER A 36 -3.81 11.55 10.13
CA SER A 36 -3.27 12.35 9.05
C SER A 36 -2.65 13.63 9.56
N GLN A 37 -1.59 14.05 8.88
CA GLN A 37 -0.89 15.29 9.15
C GLN A 37 -0.45 15.92 7.84
N GLY A 38 -0.40 17.25 7.82
CA GLY A 38 0.09 18.01 6.68
C GLY A 38 -0.82 17.94 5.46
N LYS A 39 -0.25 18.13 4.27
CA LYS A 39 -0.99 18.18 3.01
C LYS A 39 -1.18 16.77 2.45
N ILE A 40 -2.35 16.18 2.70
CA ILE A 40 -2.68 14.80 2.28
C ILE A 40 -3.52 14.68 1.00
N SER A 41 -3.86 15.80 0.35
CA SER A 41 -4.79 15.80 -0.80
C SER A 41 -4.21 15.20 -2.08
N GLN A 42 -2.90 14.95 -2.15
CA GLN A 42 -2.21 14.39 -3.31
C GLN A 42 -1.09 13.43 -2.90
N MET A 43 -1.44 12.34 -2.22
CA MET A 43 -0.48 11.27 -1.91
C MET A 43 -0.25 10.40 -3.14
N TYR A 44 1.00 10.30 -3.59
CA TYR A 44 1.36 9.46 -4.74
C TYR A 44 1.56 8.01 -4.33
N THR A 45 1.09 7.11 -5.18
CA THR A 45 1.14 5.66 -4.96
C THR A 45 2.55 5.06 -4.98
N ALA A 46 3.50 5.63 -5.73
CA ALA A 46 4.78 4.98 -5.98
C ALA A 46 4.59 3.50 -6.45
N SER A 47 5.28 2.53 -5.85
CA SER A 47 5.12 1.11 -6.23
C SER A 47 3.93 0.38 -5.59
N THR A 48 3.13 1.01 -4.71
CA THR A 48 1.94 0.34 -4.15
C THR A 48 0.80 0.23 -5.17
N VAL A 49 0.81 1.05 -6.24
CA VAL A 49 -0.12 0.93 -7.38
C VAL A 49 0.01 -0.38 -8.17
N LYS A 50 1.11 -1.11 -8.00
CA LYS A 50 1.28 -2.41 -8.66
C LYS A 50 0.24 -3.44 -8.21
N VAL A 51 -0.31 -3.30 -7.00
CA VAL A 51 -1.42 -4.15 -6.52
C VAL A 51 -2.72 -3.88 -7.29
N PRO A 52 -3.24 -2.64 -7.40
CA PRO A 52 -4.39 -2.39 -8.26
C PRO A 52 -4.12 -2.68 -9.74
N ILE A 53 -2.89 -2.53 -10.26
CA ILE A 53 -2.55 -2.97 -11.62
C ILE A 53 -2.76 -4.49 -11.79
N LEU A 54 -2.32 -5.31 -10.83
CA LEU A 54 -2.57 -6.76 -10.82
C LEU A 54 -4.07 -7.08 -10.73
N ILE A 55 -4.83 -6.35 -9.89
CA ILE A 55 -6.27 -6.53 -9.78
C ILE A 55 -6.94 -6.25 -11.13
N GLY A 56 -6.54 -5.17 -11.83
CA GLY A 56 -7.03 -4.84 -13.16
C GLY A 56 -6.76 -5.94 -14.18
N LEU A 57 -5.57 -6.54 -14.14
CA LEU A 57 -5.24 -7.68 -15.00
C LEU A 57 -6.18 -8.87 -14.75
N LEU A 58 -6.44 -9.19 -13.47
CA LEU A 58 -7.35 -10.27 -13.08
C LEU A 58 -8.83 -9.95 -13.34
N HIS A 59 -9.19 -8.67 -13.50
CA HIS A 59 -10.53 -8.26 -13.94
C HIS A 59 -10.74 -8.49 -15.43
N GLN A 60 -9.69 -8.38 -16.25
CA GLN A 60 -9.75 -8.71 -17.67
C GLN A 60 -9.71 -10.22 -17.90
N ASP A 61 -8.84 -10.94 -17.19
CA ASP A 61 -8.72 -12.40 -17.31
C ASP A 61 -8.42 -13.04 -15.95
N ALA A 62 -9.35 -13.87 -15.48
CA ALA A 62 -9.19 -14.60 -14.23
C ALA A 62 -8.14 -15.73 -14.31
N LYS A 63 -7.73 -16.16 -15.52
CA LYS A 63 -6.79 -17.25 -15.77
C LYS A 63 -5.52 -16.73 -16.43
N LEU A 64 -4.61 -16.21 -15.62
CA LEU A 64 -3.32 -15.69 -16.11
C LEU A 64 -2.51 -16.75 -16.86
N THR A 65 -1.99 -16.36 -18.02
CA THR A 65 -1.01 -17.16 -18.78
C THR A 65 0.30 -17.32 -18.00
N ALA A 66 1.16 -18.26 -18.41
CA ALA A 66 2.49 -18.40 -17.82
C ALA A 66 3.34 -17.11 -17.95
N SER A 67 3.21 -16.41 -19.08
CA SER A 67 3.88 -15.12 -19.31
C SER A 67 3.37 -14.05 -18.36
N ASP A 68 2.05 -13.95 -18.18
CA ASP A 68 1.46 -12.99 -17.24
C ASP A 68 1.91 -13.26 -15.81
N LYS A 69 1.91 -14.52 -15.37
CA LYS A 69 2.40 -14.88 -14.03
C LYS A 69 3.85 -14.47 -13.81
N LYS A 70 4.72 -14.59 -14.83
CA LYS A 70 6.12 -14.14 -14.75
C LYS A 70 6.21 -12.62 -14.59
N LEU A 71 5.47 -11.86 -15.38
CA LEU A 71 5.40 -10.39 -15.26
C LEU A 71 4.85 -9.99 -13.89
N VAL A 72 3.80 -10.67 -13.40
CA VAL A 72 3.21 -10.40 -12.08
C VAL A 72 4.21 -10.65 -10.97
N ALA A 73 4.94 -11.77 -11.01
CA ALA A 73 5.96 -12.06 -10.00
C ALA A 73 7.09 -11.02 -10.00
N GLY A 74 7.59 -10.62 -11.18
CA GLY A 74 8.59 -9.56 -11.29
C GLY A 74 8.06 -8.20 -10.78
N MET A 75 6.83 -7.84 -11.18
CA MET A 75 6.17 -6.61 -10.76
C MET A 75 5.92 -6.57 -9.24
N ILE A 76 5.31 -7.59 -8.64
CA ILE A 76 4.92 -7.56 -7.23
C ILE A 76 6.12 -7.85 -6.33
N ARG A 77 6.82 -8.97 -6.58
CA ARG A 77 7.82 -9.49 -5.64
C ARG A 77 9.14 -8.73 -5.69
N GLN A 78 9.54 -8.30 -6.89
CA GLN A 78 10.81 -7.60 -7.13
C GLN A 78 10.60 -6.10 -7.36
N SER A 79 9.34 -5.65 -7.50
CA SER A 79 8.99 -4.27 -7.81
C SER A 79 9.50 -3.81 -9.20
N SER A 80 9.68 -4.74 -10.15
CA SER A 80 10.15 -4.45 -11.51
C SER A 80 9.25 -3.42 -12.20
N ASN A 81 9.86 -2.32 -12.67
CA ASN A 81 9.13 -1.24 -13.36
C ASN A 81 8.81 -1.60 -14.81
N ALA A 82 9.66 -2.42 -15.46
CA ALA A 82 9.41 -2.89 -16.81
C ALA A 82 8.18 -3.80 -16.84
N ASP A 83 8.10 -4.77 -15.91
CA ASP A 83 6.96 -5.69 -15.81
C ASP A 83 5.67 -4.94 -15.43
N ALA A 84 5.77 -3.97 -14.52
CA ALA A 84 4.65 -3.12 -14.17
C ALA A 84 4.13 -2.31 -15.36
N THR A 85 5.04 -1.77 -16.17
CA THR A 85 4.68 -1.00 -17.37
C THR A 85 4.03 -1.90 -18.43
N ALA A 86 4.51 -3.13 -18.60
CA ALA A 86 3.92 -4.10 -19.52
C ALA A 86 2.48 -4.43 -19.10
N ILE A 87 2.24 -4.76 -17.83
CA ILE A 87 0.90 -5.06 -17.33
C ILE A 87 0.00 -3.82 -17.35
N PHE A 88 0.51 -2.64 -16.96
CA PHE A 88 -0.24 -1.38 -17.02
C PHE A 88 -0.75 -1.08 -18.44
N LYS A 89 0.09 -1.28 -19.46
CA LYS A 89 -0.33 -1.16 -20.86
C LYS A 89 -1.39 -2.21 -21.22
N LYS A 90 -1.19 -3.46 -20.81
CA LYS A 90 -2.13 -4.57 -21.07
C LYS A 90 -3.52 -4.31 -20.49
N ILE A 91 -3.61 -3.69 -19.32
CA ILE A 91 -4.90 -3.35 -18.72
C ILE A 91 -5.60 -2.14 -19.37
N GLY A 92 -4.98 -1.48 -20.35
CA GLY A 92 -5.51 -0.27 -21.00
C GLY A 92 -4.99 1.05 -20.41
N GLY A 93 -3.85 1.00 -19.72
CA GLY A 93 -3.18 2.18 -19.17
C GLY A 93 -4.02 2.94 -18.14
N VAL A 94 -4.09 4.26 -18.30
CA VAL A 94 -4.81 5.17 -17.38
C VAL A 94 -6.28 4.77 -17.24
N SER A 95 -6.96 4.52 -18.36
CA SER A 95 -8.39 4.14 -18.35
C SER A 95 -8.61 2.81 -17.65
N GLY A 96 -7.73 1.83 -17.88
CA GLY A 96 -7.77 0.52 -17.22
C GLY A 96 -7.59 0.59 -15.71
N LEU A 97 -6.61 1.37 -15.27
CA LEU A 97 -6.34 1.56 -13.84
C LEU A 97 -7.47 2.35 -13.15
N ASN A 98 -8.03 3.38 -13.80
CA ASN A 98 -9.21 4.10 -13.28
C ASN A 98 -10.45 3.19 -13.20
N ALA A 99 -10.68 2.34 -14.21
CA ALA A 99 -11.75 1.34 -14.16
C ALA A 99 -11.57 0.37 -12.98
N THR A 100 -10.32 0.01 -12.67
CA THR A 100 -10.00 -0.80 -11.50
C THR A 100 -10.31 -0.07 -10.20
N PHE A 101 -9.89 1.20 -10.07
CA PHE A 101 -10.22 2.03 -8.91
C PHE A 101 -11.73 2.15 -8.71
N ALA A 102 -12.48 2.48 -9.75
CA ALA A 102 -13.94 2.57 -9.70
C ALA A 102 -14.59 1.25 -9.28
N ARG A 103 -14.12 0.10 -9.80
CA ARG A 103 -14.69 -1.22 -9.46
C ARG A 103 -14.48 -1.60 -7.99
N LEU A 104 -13.40 -1.10 -7.37
CA LEU A 104 -13.06 -1.27 -5.96
C LEU A 104 -13.63 -0.15 -5.07
N GLY A 105 -14.36 0.82 -5.65
CA GLY A 105 -14.87 2.00 -4.94
C GLY A 105 -13.78 2.92 -4.42
N MET A 106 -12.61 2.96 -5.06
CA MET A 106 -11.48 3.82 -4.65
C MET A 106 -11.66 5.26 -5.18
N ASP A 107 -12.67 5.96 -4.66
CA ASP A 107 -13.20 7.21 -5.22
C ASP A 107 -12.25 8.43 -5.11
N HIS A 108 -11.20 8.33 -4.29
CA HIS A 108 -10.17 9.37 -4.14
C HIS A 108 -8.84 8.95 -4.78
N SER A 109 -8.89 8.01 -5.73
CA SER A 109 -7.74 7.49 -6.45
C SER A 109 -7.83 7.84 -7.93
N GLN A 110 -6.70 8.30 -8.49
CA GLN A 110 -6.65 8.75 -9.88
C GLN A 110 -5.39 8.25 -10.55
N ALA A 111 -5.56 7.55 -11.68
CA ALA A 111 -4.46 7.03 -12.47
C ALA A 111 -3.71 8.15 -13.21
N SER A 112 -2.40 7.98 -13.32
CA SER A 112 -1.50 8.81 -14.12
C SER A 112 -0.83 8.00 -15.23
N SER A 113 -0.46 8.65 -16.34
CA SER A 113 0.32 8.02 -17.42
C SER A 113 1.70 7.55 -16.94
N LYS A 114 2.28 8.31 -15.99
CA LYS A 114 3.36 7.84 -15.13
C LYS A 114 2.74 7.09 -13.97
N TRP A 115 2.45 5.80 -14.15
CA TRP A 115 1.61 5.02 -13.23
C TRP A 115 2.01 5.12 -11.74
N TRP A 116 3.29 5.31 -11.42
CA TRP A 116 3.80 5.47 -10.05
C TRP A 116 3.46 6.83 -9.40
N LEU A 117 3.01 7.80 -10.20
CA LEU A 117 2.50 9.11 -9.78
C LEU A 117 0.96 9.16 -9.83
N SER A 118 0.29 8.00 -9.89
CA SER A 118 -1.15 7.95 -9.60
C SER A 118 -1.37 8.38 -8.15
N THR A 119 -2.47 9.08 -7.86
CA THR A 119 -2.81 9.52 -6.50
C THR A 119 -3.76 8.54 -5.83
N VAL A 120 -3.73 8.49 -4.51
CA VAL A 120 -4.51 7.56 -3.69
C VAL A 120 -4.71 8.11 -2.29
N SER A 121 -5.77 7.70 -1.59
CA SER A 121 -5.94 7.94 -0.15
C SER A 121 -5.63 6.68 0.66
N SER A 122 -5.23 6.82 1.93
CA SER A 122 -4.98 5.63 2.76
C SER A 122 -6.25 4.79 2.93
N GLU A 123 -7.42 5.43 2.96
CA GLU A 123 -8.75 4.80 3.03
C GLU A 123 -9.09 3.98 1.77
N ASP A 124 -8.76 4.48 0.58
CA ASP A 124 -9.00 3.72 -0.66
C ASP A 124 -8.16 2.45 -0.71
N TYR A 125 -6.93 2.48 -0.18
CA TYR A 125 -6.15 1.26 0.00
C TYR A 125 -6.78 0.31 1.01
N ILE A 126 -7.45 0.80 2.06
CA ILE A 126 -8.26 -0.05 2.93
C ILE A 126 -9.44 -0.68 2.19
N LYS A 127 -10.13 0.04 1.29
CA LYS A 127 -11.17 -0.55 0.44
C LYS A 127 -10.62 -1.70 -0.41
N LEU A 128 -9.47 -1.49 -1.04
CA LEU A 128 -8.75 -2.53 -1.79
C LEU A 128 -8.41 -3.74 -0.90
N LEU A 129 -7.81 -3.52 0.27
CA LEU A 129 -7.39 -4.59 1.18
C LEU A 129 -8.60 -5.37 1.71
N LYS A 130 -9.73 -4.70 1.99
CA LYS A 130 -10.99 -5.37 2.33
C LYS A 130 -11.45 -6.29 1.21
N HIS A 131 -11.33 -5.86 -0.05
CA HIS A 131 -11.65 -6.72 -1.19
C HIS A 131 -10.71 -7.93 -1.34
N LEU A 132 -9.52 -7.91 -0.76
CA LEU A 132 -8.59 -9.06 -0.75
C LEU A 132 -8.86 -10.01 0.43
N PHE A 133 -8.91 -9.47 1.64
CA PHE A 133 -8.89 -10.26 2.87
C PHE A 133 -10.27 -10.57 3.45
N ILE A 134 -11.30 -9.83 3.06
CA ILE A 134 -12.69 -10.04 3.50
C ILE A 134 -13.50 -10.55 2.31
N LYS A 135 -14.62 -11.23 2.56
CA LYS A 135 -15.53 -11.71 1.52
C LYS A 135 -15.90 -10.55 0.58
N SER A 136 -15.68 -10.76 -0.71
CA SER A 136 -15.83 -9.75 -1.76
C SER A 136 -16.42 -10.37 -3.01
N SER A 137 -17.33 -9.64 -3.68
CA SER A 137 -17.85 -9.97 -5.01
C SER A 137 -17.06 -9.31 -6.14
N LYS A 138 -16.12 -8.41 -5.82
CA LYS A 138 -15.35 -7.63 -6.81
C LYS A 138 -14.11 -8.36 -7.33
N ILE A 139 -13.62 -9.35 -6.59
CA ILE A 139 -12.45 -10.17 -6.95
C ILE A 139 -12.79 -11.62 -6.60
N SER A 140 -12.58 -12.54 -7.55
CA SER A 140 -12.82 -13.97 -7.32
C SER A 140 -11.95 -14.51 -6.18
N ARG A 141 -12.38 -15.58 -5.51
CA ARG A 141 -11.58 -16.21 -4.43
C ARG A 141 -10.19 -16.62 -4.93
N THR A 142 -10.09 -17.22 -6.11
CA THR A 142 -8.81 -17.60 -6.72
C THR A 142 -7.93 -16.39 -7.01
N GLY A 143 -8.51 -15.30 -7.55
CA GLY A 143 -7.78 -14.06 -7.79
C GLY A 143 -7.24 -13.43 -6.50
N ARG A 144 -8.06 -13.37 -5.44
CA ARG A 144 -7.65 -12.88 -4.12
C ARG A 144 -6.49 -13.69 -3.56
N ASN A 145 -6.60 -15.02 -3.56
CA ASN A 145 -5.53 -15.91 -3.10
C ASN A 145 -4.23 -15.71 -3.89
N HIS A 146 -4.33 -15.54 -5.21
CA HIS A 146 -3.15 -15.27 -6.03
C HIS A 146 -2.48 -13.94 -5.64
N ILE A 147 -3.24 -12.84 -5.54
CA ILE A 147 -2.71 -11.53 -5.14
C ILE A 147 -2.05 -11.58 -3.77
N ILE A 148 -2.71 -12.18 -2.78
CA ILE A 148 -2.18 -12.32 -1.42
C ILE A 148 -0.88 -13.12 -1.43
N SER A 149 -0.85 -14.24 -2.16
CA SER A 149 0.37 -15.05 -2.33
C SER A 149 1.53 -14.27 -2.94
N GLU A 150 1.27 -13.42 -3.95
CA GLU A 150 2.30 -12.55 -4.54
C GLU A 150 2.82 -11.50 -3.53
N MET A 151 1.91 -10.88 -2.76
CA MET A 151 2.26 -9.88 -1.74
C MET A 151 2.97 -10.49 -0.52
N PHE A 152 2.70 -11.75 -0.19
CA PHE A 152 3.40 -12.50 0.85
C PHE A 152 4.85 -12.80 0.43
N GLN A 153 5.06 -13.10 -0.85
CA GLN A 153 6.37 -13.44 -1.44
C GLN A 153 7.21 -12.22 -1.84
N VAL A 154 6.86 -11.01 -1.43
CA VAL A 154 7.71 -9.82 -1.66
C VAL A 154 9.11 -10.08 -1.13
N ASN A 155 10.12 -9.75 -1.93
CA ASN A 155 11.52 -10.01 -1.62
C ASN A 155 11.88 -9.55 -0.20
N SER A 156 12.59 -10.37 0.58
CA SER A 156 12.96 -10.08 1.96
C SER A 156 13.67 -8.73 2.16
N LYS A 157 14.50 -8.29 1.19
CA LYS A 157 15.15 -6.97 1.22
C LYS A 157 14.17 -5.79 1.08
N GLN A 158 12.95 -6.06 0.62
CA GLN A 158 11.85 -5.11 0.49
C GLN A 158 10.79 -5.29 1.58
N GLN A 159 11.00 -6.16 2.57
CA GLN A 159 10.05 -6.42 3.66
C GLN A 159 10.31 -5.50 4.88
N TRP A 160 10.38 -4.20 4.64
CA TRP A 160 10.27 -3.16 5.68
C TRP A 160 8.83 -2.60 5.68
N GLY A 161 8.47 -1.68 6.57
CA GLY A 161 7.07 -1.23 6.66
C GLY A 161 6.23 -2.24 7.46
N ILE A 162 5.12 -2.72 6.90
CA ILE A 162 4.14 -3.58 7.60
C ILE A 162 4.69 -4.90 8.18
N LYS A 163 5.84 -5.39 7.72
CA LYS A 163 6.50 -6.54 8.38
C LYS A 163 7.21 -6.18 9.69
N GLY A 164 7.50 -4.90 9.94
CA GLY A 164 8.17 -4.42 11.16
C GLY A 164 7.26 -4.24 12.37
N PHE A 165 5.99 -4.65 12.30
CA PHE A 165 5.01 -4.47 13.38
C PHE A 165 5.24 -5.40 14.59
N SER A 166 6.00 -6.49 14.46
CA SER A 166 6.11 -7.50 15.52
C SER A 166 7.31 -8.43 15.31
N ASP A 167 8.03 -8.75 16.39
CA ASP A 167 9.01 -9.84 16.46
C ASP A 167 8.35 -11.24 16.42
N THR A 168 7.03 -11.29 16.64
CA THR A 168 6.16 -12.46 16.48
C THR A 168 5.42 -12.43 15.13
N PRO A 169 5.65 -13.41 14.24
CA PRO A 169 5.15 -13.35 12.88
C PRO A 169 3.68 -13.78 12.84
N ASN A 170 2.80 -12.96 12.28
CA ASN A 170 1.78 -13.43 11.34
C ASN A 170 1.55 -12.35 10.27
N PHE A 171 2.65 -11.96 9.62
CA PHE A 171 2.62 -11.16 8.41
C PHE A 171 1.89 -11.91 7.29
N LEU A 172 0.90 -11.29 6.65
CA LEU A 172 0.11 -11.95 5.60
C LEU A 172 0.39 -11.42 4.20
N ALA A 173 0.63 -10.11 4.05
CA ALA A 173 0.89 -9.49 2.76
C ALA A 173 1.49 -8.09 2.92
N ASN A 174 2.41 -7.71 2.04
CA ASN A 174 2.97 -6.36 1.95
C ASN A 174 3.07 -5.94 0.49
N LYS A 175 2.90 -4.66 0.22
CA LYS A 175 3.59 -4.01 -0.87
C LYS A 175 4.10 -2.66 -0.40
N ASN A 176 5.39 -2.44 -0.60
CA ASN A 176 6.01 -1.14 -0.40
C ASN A 176 6.09 -0.33 -1.69
N GLY A 177 6.10 0.99 -1.53
CA GLY A 177 6.32 1.97 -2.58
C GLY A 177 7.30 3.03 -2.13
N TRP A 178 8.29 3.35 -2.96
CA TRP A 178 9.11 4.54 -2.76
C TRP A 178 9.48 5.13 -4.12
N THR A 179 9.52 6.44 -4.21
CA THR A 179 10.01 7.16 -5.38
C THR A 179 10.48 8.54 -4.96
N LEU A 180 11.33 9.13 -5.79
CA LEU A 180 11.75 10.52 -5.65
C LEU A 180 11.00 11.39 -6.66
N SER A 181 10.24 12.37 -6.17
CA SER A 181 9.48 13.32 -7.00
C SER A 181 9.45 14.68 -6.30
N GLY A 182 10.49 15.49 -6.50
CA GLY A 182 10.76 16.63 -5.62
C GLY A 182 11.41 16.18 -4.31
N SER A 183 10.64 15.49 -3.47
CA SER A 183 11.01 14.85 -2.20
C SER A 183 10.76 13.34 -2.26
N TRP A 184 11.25 12.60 -1.24
CA TRP A 184 10.92 11.18 -1.13
C TRP A 184 9.42 11.01 -0.85
N ILE A 185 8.85 10.00 -1.48
CA ILE A 185 7.53 9.44 -1.18
C ILE A 185 7.79 8.01 -0.70
N MET A 186 7.13 7.60 0.38
CA MET A 186 7.24 6.26 0.95
C MET A 186 5.89 5.74 1.43
N ASN A 187 5.53 4.54 0.98
CA ASN A 187 4.24 3.92 1.25
C ASN A 187 4.41 2.45 1.62
N SER A 188 3.48 1.92 2.42
CA SER A 188 3.37 0.50 2.76
C SER A 188 1.89 0.13 2.91
N ILE A 189 1.46 -0.94 2.24
CA ILE A 189 0.09 -1.47 2.34
C ILE A 189 0.11 -2.98 2.57
N GLY A 190 -0.86 -3.50 3.31
CA GLY A 190 -0.80 -4.91 3.67
C GLY A 190 -1.78 -5.34 4.74
N ALA A 191 -1.55 -6.55 5.24
CA ALA A 191 -2.33 -7.14 6.32
C ALA A 191 -1.42 -7.94 7.26
N VAL A 192 -1.78 -7.93 8.53
CA VAL A 192 -1.11 -8.65 9.62
C VAL A 192 -2.15 -9.25 10.53
N GLU A 193 -1.82 -10.37 11.16
CA GLU A 193 -2.58 -10.90 12.28
C GLU A 193 -1.79 -10.67 13.57
N VAL A 194 -2.47 -10.16 14.60
CA VAL A 194 -1.91 -9.91 15.92
C VAL A 194 -2.89 -10.46 16.96
N ASN A 195 -2.42 -11.32 17.86
CA ASN A 195 -3.25 -11.96 18.89
C ASN A 195 -4.53 -12.63 18.33
N GLY A 196 -4.45 -13.23 17.14
CA GLY A 196 -5.58 -13.86 16.46
C GLY A 196 -6.56 -12.91 15.78
N HIS A 197 -6.27 -11.60 15.75
CA HIS A 197 -7.09 -10.59 15.10
C HIS A 197 -6.43 -10.09 13.82
N LEU A 198 -7.21 -10.00 12.73
CA LEU A 198 -6.76 -9.52 11.43
C LEU A 198 -6.85 -8.00 11.33
N TYR A 199 -5.75 -7.36 10.92
CA TYR A 199 -5.65 -5.93 10.70
C TYR A 199 -5.24 -5.62 9.26
N LEU A 200 -5.93 -4.68 8.62
CA LEU A 200 -5.58 -4.15 7.31
C LEU A 200 -4.95 -2.77 7.49
N ILE A 201 -3.82 -2.52 6.84
CA ILE A 201 -2.94 -1.40 7.17
C ILE A 201 -2.52 -0.69 5.87
N SER A 202 -2.61 0.64 5.87
CA SER A 202 -2.22 1.49 4.74
C SER A 202 -1.53 2.76 5.24
N ILE A 203 -0.22 2.87 5.00
CA ILE A 203 0.63 4.01 5.38
C ILE A 203 1.09 4.72 4.11
N LEU A 204 0.80 6.02 4.01
CA LEU A 204 1.27 6.92 2.96
C LEU A 204 2.06 8.07 3.58
N SER A 205 3.22 8.39 3.02
CA SER A 205 3.99 9.57 3.42
C SER A 205 4.74 10.19 2.25
N ASP A 206 4.83 11.51 2.23
CA ASP A 206 5.60 12.28 1.27
C ASP A 206 6.33 13.44 1.95
N ASN A 207 7.07 14.26 1.20
CA ASN A 207 7.71 15.47 1.72
C ASN A 207 8.72 15.28 2.87
N HIS A 208 9.42 14.15 2.88
CA HIS A 208 10.44 13.88 3.90
C HIS A 208 11.56 14.97 3.90
N PRO A 209 11.88 15.58 5.08
CA PRO A 209 12.56 16.87 5.20
C PRO A 209 14.06 16.86 4.83
N ASP A 210 14.68 15.69 4.70
CA ASP A 210 16.11 15.56 4.35
C ASP A 210 16.34 15.39 2.83
N GLY A 211 15.36 15.73 2.00
CA GLY A 211 15.53 15.95 0.56
C GLY A 211 15.82 14.69 -0.27
N ARG A 212 16.63 14.84 -1.33
CA ARG A 212 16.94 13.80 -2.34
C ARG A 212 18.13 12.91 -1.93
N GLY A 213 18.29 11.76 -2.58
CA GLY A 213 19.48 10.90 -2.41
C GLY A 213 19.46 10.00 -1.17
N ASN A 214 20.61 9.41 -0.84
CA ASN A 214 20.71 8.31 0.14
C ASN A 214 20.38 8.73 1.58
N VAL A 215 20.67 9.98 1.97
CA VAL A 215 20.33 10.49 3.30
C VAL A 215 18.81 10.58 3.47
N GLY A 216 18.12 11.25 2.55
CA GLY A 216 16.66 11.32 2.55
C GLY A 216 15.99 9.95 2.51
N LEU A 217 16.55 8.99 1.77
CA LEU A 217 16.02 7.62 1.74
C LEU A 217 16.14 6.92 3.10
N LYS A 218 17.25 7.10 3.81
CA LYS A 218 17.45 6.55 5.15
C LYS A 218 16.48 7.18 6.15
N THR A 219 16.32 8.50 6.11
CA THR A 219 15.37 9.24 6.97
C THR A 219 13.94 8.74 6.73
N ALA A 220 13.50 8.72 5.47
CA ALA A 220 12.15 8.30 5.12
C ALA A 220 11.86 6.83 5.54
N LYS A 221 12.85 5.93 5.44
CA LYS A 221 12.75 4.56 5.95
C LYS A 221 12.62 4.50 7.47
N LYS A 222 13.39 5.32 8.20
CA LYS A 222 13.31 5.40 9.67
C LYS A 222 11.92 5.88 10.09
N GLU A 223 11.42 6.94 9.47
CA GLU A 223 10.10 7.49 9.78
C GLU A 223 8.96 6.52 9.46
N MET A 224 9.03 5.82 8.33
CA MET A 224 8.09 4.74 8.02
C MET A 224 8.11 3.64 9.09
N THR A 225 9.29 3.28 9.59
CA THR A 225 9.43 2.30 10.68
C THR A 225 8.80 2.81 11.97
N SER A 226 8.96 4.10 12.28
CA SER A 226 8.28 4.72 13.44
C SER A 226 6.77 4.76 13.28
N LEU A 227 6.24 5.08 12.10
CA LEU A 227 4.80 5.06 11.81
C LEU A 227 4.21 3.64 11.97
N VAL A 228 4.94 2.63 11.50
CA VAL A 228 4.61 1.20 11.71
C VAL A 228 4.59 0.86 13.19
N ARG A 229 5.60 1.27 13.97
CA ARG A 229 5.64 1.02 15.42
C ARG A 229 4.45 1.64 16.15
N ILE A 230 4.18 2.92 15.88
CA ILE A 230 3.03 3.65 16.45
C ILE A 230 1.73 2.95 16.10
N ALA A 231 1.58 2.54 14.85
CA ALA A 231 0.44 1.75 14.40
C ALA A 231 0.32 0.42 15.15
N GLY A 232 1.45 -0.22 15.48
CA GLY A 232 1.51 -1.44 16.29
C GLY A 232 1.05 -1.24 17.72
N GLU A 233 1.34 -0.10 18.35
CA GLU A 233 0.86 0.24 19.70
C GLU A 233 -0.68 0.33 19.80
N TYR A 234 -1.39 0.52 18.68
CA TYR A 234 -2.86 0.45 18.66
C TYR A 234 -3.42 -0.97 18.49
N ILE A 235 -2.58 -1.88 18.02
CA ILE A 235 -2.97 -3.24 17.60
C ILE A 235 -2.57 -4.27 18.67
N LEU A 236 -1.42 -4.06 19.32
CA LEU A 236 -0.92 -4.83 20.47
C LEU A 236 -1.70 -4.48 21.74
#